data_AF-A0A850F4Z8-F1
#
_entry.id   AF-A0A850F4Z8-F1
#
_cell.length_a   1.000
_cell.length_b   1.000
_cell.length_c   1.000
_cell.angle_alpha   90.00
_cell.angle_beta   90.00
_cell.angle_gamma   90.00
#
_symmetry.space_group_name_H-M   'P 1'
#
loop_
_entity.id
_entity.type
_entity.pdbx_description
1 polymer ?
#
loop_
_entity_poly.entity_id
_entity_poly.type
_entity_poly.pdbx_seq_one_letter_code
_entity_poly.pdbx_strand_id
1 'polypeptide(L)'
;MTITNTELNVLKVMAEKGIEWTWMSLDRTLAIRNIPGFSNVANIVTNLANHGIVDIVHTEGQSKPRYRVSEQGHRLLSELNE
;
A
#
# COMPACT_ATOMS: atom_id res chain seq x y z
N MET A 1 -6.63 5.42 14.68
CA MET A 1 -6.45 5.99 13.32
C MET A 1 -7.70 5.69 12.52
N THR A 2 -8.16 6.62 11.69
CA THR A 2 -9.23 6.35 10.72
C THR A 2 -8.61 6.25 9.34
N ILE A 3 -8.62 5.06 8.74
CA ILE A 3 -8.18 4.85 7.36
C ILE A 3 -9.28 5.33 6.40
N THR A 4 -8.92 6.05 5.35
CA THR A 4 -9.89 6.46 4.32
C THR A 4 -10.23 5.29 3.39
N ASN A 5 -11.37 5.34 2.71
CA ASN A 5 -11.71 4.33 1.68
C ASN A 5 -10.66 4.25 0.57
N THR A 6 -10.06 5.38 0.20
CA THR A 6 -8.99 5.42 -0.81
C THR A 6 -7.75 4.68 -0.32
N GLU A 7 -7.29 4.96 0.91
CA GLU A 7 -6.16 4.25 1.50
C GLU A 7 -6.44 2.76 1.67
N LEU A 8 -7.66 2.39 2.07
CA LEU A 8 -8.09 1.00 2.18
C LEU A 8 -8.09 0.29 0.83
N ASN A 9 -8.53 0.93 -0.25
CA ASN A 9 -8.48 0.37 -1.60
C ASN A 9 -7.03 0.10 -2.05
N VAL A 10 -6.12 1.05 -1.80
CA VAL A 10 -4.69 0.88 -2.09
C VAL A 10 -4.11 -0.28 -1.27
N LEU A 11 -4.43 -0.34 0.02
CA LEU A 11 -3.97 -1.40 0.93
C LEU A 11 -4.45 -2.80 0.48
N LYS A 12 -5.72 -2.92 0.06
CA LYS A 12 -6.28 -4.17 -0.50
C LYS A 12 -5.50 -4.63 -1.72
N VAL A 13 -5.21 -3.74 -2.66
CA VAL A 13 -4.42 -4.09 -3.87
C VAL A 13 -3.00 -4.50 -3.52
N MET A 14 -2.37 -3.83 -2.53
CA MET A 14 -1.04 -4.22 -2.07
C MET A 14 -1.03 -5.64 -1.50
N ALA A 15 -2.07 -6.03 -0.76
CA ALA A 15 -2.19 -7.34 -0.14
C ALA A 15 -2.50 -8.49 -1.10
N GLU A 16 -3.02 -8.21 -2.31
CA GLU A 16 -3.36 -9.26 -3.30
C GLU A 16 -2.15 -10.09 -3.74
N LYS A 17 -0.97 -9.47 -3.76
CA LYS A 17 0.27 -10.09 -4.19
C LYS A 17 1.27 -9.92 -3.06
N GLY A 18 1.79 -11.02 -2.53
CA GLY A 18 2.86 -11.04 -1.52
C GLY A 18 4.21 -10.57 -2.06
N ILE A 19 4.22 -9.45 -2.79
CA ILE A 19 5.36 -8.83 -3.44
C ILE A 19 5.60 -7.45 -2.83
N GLU A 20 6.80 -6.94 -3.05
CA GLU A 20 7.17 -5.57 -2.69
C GLU A 20 6.88 -4.62 -3.84
N TRP A 21 6.04 -3.62 -3.57
CA TRP A 21 5.58 -2.65 -4.54
C TRP A 21 6.51 -1.44 -4.59
N THR A 22 6.84 -0.96 -5.79
CA THR A 22 7.19 0.45 -5.94
C THR A 22 5.90 1.27 -6.00
N TRP A 23 5.92 2.53 -5.57
CA TRP A 23 4.74 3.40 -5.74
C TRP A 23 4.30 3.49 -7.21
N MET A 24 5.24 3.48 -8.17
CA MET A 24 4.94 3.55 -9.60
C MET A 24 4.23 2.30 -10.11
N SER A 25 4.70 1.11 -9.71
CA SER A 25 4.05 -0.15 -10.12
C SER A 25 2.65 -0.26 -9.53
N LEU A 26 2.48 0.18 -8.28
CA LEU A 26 1.18 0.17 -7.60
C LEU A 26 0.22 1.18 -8.23
N ASP A 27 0.69 2.40 -8.53
CA ASP A 27 -0.06 3.45 -9.22
C ASP A 27 -0.57 2.97 -10.59
N ARG A 28 0.31 2.36 -11.38
CA ARG A 28 -0.07 1.78 -12.67
C ARG A 28 -1.12 0.67 -12.52
N THR A 29 -0.98 -0.20 -11.52
CA THR A 29 -1.97 -1.26 -11.26
C THR A 29 -3.33 -0.68 -10.89
N LEU A 30 -3.38 0.33 -10.02
CA LEU A 30 -4.62 1.01 -9.64
C LEU A 30 -5.28 1.69 -10.85
N ALA A 31 -4.49 2.39 -11.68
CA ALA A 31 -4.98 3.07 -12.87
C ALA A 31 -5.56 2.08 -13.91
N ILE A 32 -4.86 0.98 -14.20
CA ILE A 32 -5.33 -0.06 -15.13
C ILE A 32 -6.65 -0.67 -14.65
N ARG A 33 -6.82 -0.84 -13.34
CA ARG A 33 -8.01 -1.43 -12.72
C ARG A 33 -9.09 -0.40 -12.38
N ASN A 34 -8.88 0.87 -12.69
CA ASN A 34 -9.75 1.99 -12.33
C ASN A 34 -10.11 2.03 -10.83
N ILE A 35 -9.14 1.72 -9.96
CA ILE A 35 -9.32 1.72 -8.50
C ILE A 35 -8.94 3.11 -7.95
N PRO A 36 -9.84 3.81 -7.22
CA PRO A 36 -9.54 5.11 -6.64
C PRO A 36 -8.27 5.08 -5.77
N GLY A 37 -7.38 6.04 -6.00
CA GLY A 37 -6.08 6.16 -5.31
C GLY A 37 -4.87 6.30 -6.25
N PHE A 38 -5.03 5.98 -7.54
CA PHE A 38 -4.04 6.31 -8.56
C PHE A 38 -3.81 7.83 -8.64
N SER A 39 -2.63 8.24 -9.12
CA SER A 39 -2.07 9.61 -9.09
C SER A 39 -1.72 10.17 -7.70
N ASN A 40 -2.05 9.49 -6.61
CA ASN A 40 -1.73 9.92 -5.23
C ASN A 40 -1.02 8.83 -4.40
N VAL A 41 -0.56 7.75 -5.04
CA VAL A 41 -0.07 6.56 -4.33
C VAL A 41 1.12 6.86 -3.42
N ALA A 42 2.06 7.71 -3.85
CA ALA A 42 3.24 8.02 -3.04
C ALA A 42 2.87 8.62 -1.68
N ASN A 43 1.89 9.53 -1.63
CA ASN A 43 1.40 10.12 -0.38
C ASN A 43 0.64 9.08 0.45
N ILE A 44 -0.20 8.26 -0.20
CA ILE A 44 -0.98 7.22 0.47
C ILE A 44 -0.08 6.20 1.17
N VAL A 45 0.91 5.63 0.46
CA VAL A 45 1.81 4.62 1.05
C VAL A 45 2.70 5.21 2.12
N THR A 46 3.10 6.48 1.98
CA THR A 46 3.86 7.20 3.03
C THR A 46 3.00 7.38 4.29
N ASN A 47 1.73 7.77 4.14
CA ASN A 47 0.84 7.93 5.27
C ASN A 47 0.58 6.59 5.97
N LEU A 48 0.27 5.55 5.20
CA LEU A 48 0.10 4.19 5.72
C LEU A 48 1.36 3.68 6.44
N ALA A 49 2.56 4.01 5.93
CA ALA A 49 3.82 3.66 6.57
C ALA A 49 4.05 4.41 7.89
N ASN A 50 3.74 5.71 7.94
CA ASN A 50 3.80 6.49 9.19
C ASN A 50 2.89 5.93 10.28
N HIS A 51 1.86 5.19 9.90
CA HIS A 51 0.92 4.54 10.80
C HIS A 51 1.21 3.05 11.05
N GLY A 52 2.31 2.50 10.53
CA GLY A 52 2.69 1.10 10.73
C GLY A 52 1.83 0.09 9.96
N ILE A 53 0.97 0.55 9.04
CA ILE A 53 0.09 -0.30 8.22
C ILE A 53 0.82 -0.87 6.99
N VAL A 54 1.87 -0.17 6.55
CA VAL A 54 2.73 -0.55 5.43
C VAL A 54 4.19 -0.46 5.89
N ASP A 55 5.00 -1.45 5.54
CA ASP A 55 6.44 -1.39 5.76
C ASP A 55 7.14 -0.72 4.58
N ILE A 56 8.15 0.11 4.86
CA ILE A 56 9.08 0.61 3.85
C ILE A 56 10.29 -0.33 3.80
N VAL A 57 10.45 -1.03 2.69
CA VAL A 57 11.58 -1.93 2.43
C VAL A 57 12.67 -1.14 1.71
N HIS A 58 13.82 -1.03 2.38
CA HIS A 58 15.04 -0.46 1.81
C HIS A 58 15.95 -1.61 1.37
N THR A 59 16.29 -1.66 0.09
CA THR A 59 17.25 -2.63 -0.44
C THR A 59 18.51 -1.89 -0.85
N GLU A 60 19.68 -2.36 -0.41
CA GLU A 60 20.96 -1.80 -0.83
C GLU A 60 21.08 -1.80 -2.36
N GLY A 61 21.53 -0.68 -2.92
CA GLY A 61 21.66 -0.49 -4.36
C GLY A 61 20.38 -0.08 -5.10
N GLN A 62 19.21 -0.02 -4.45
CA GLN A 62 17.99 0.52 -5.07
C GLN A 62 17.78 2.00 -4.72
N SER A 63 17.56 2.82 -5.75
CA SER A 63 17.33 4.26 -5.59
C SER A 63 15.92 4.64 -5.11
N LYS A 64 14.98 3.69 -5.14
CA LYS A 64 13.59 3.93 -4.75
C LYS A 64 13.15 2.93 -3.68
N PRO A 65 12.46 3.39 -2.62
CA PRO A 65 11.91 2.49 -1.61
C PRO A 65 10.85 1.59 -2.21
N ARG A 66 10.71 0.41 -1.61
CA ARG A 66 9.60 -0.49 -1.86
C ARG A 66 8.69 -0.53 -0.64
N TYR A 67 7.47 -1.01 -0.87
CA TYR A 67 6.41 -1.05 0.12
C TYR A 67 5.77 -2.42 0.15
N ARG A 68 5.50 -2.94 1.34
CA ARG A 68 4.69 -4.15 1.53
C ARG A 68 3.71 -3.92 2.68
N VAL A 69 2.61 -4.66 2.70
CA VAL A 69 1.67 -4.59 3.81
C VAL A 69 2.35 -5.15 5.06
N SER A 70 2.24 -4.44 6.19
CA SER A 70 2.80 -4.91 7.46
C SER A 70 1.91 -5.99 8.08
N GLU A 71 2.37 -6.67 9.12
CA GLU A 71 1.50 -7.57 9.89
C GLU A 71 0.25 -6.86 10.43
N GLN A 72 0.41 -5.63 10.90
CA GLN A 72 -0.70 -4.81 11.39
C GLN A 72 -1.70 -4.50 10.25
N GLY A 73 -1.20 -4.18 9.06
CA GLY A 73 -2.05 -3.97 7.89
C GLY A 73 -2.83 -5.22 7.47
N HIS A 74 -2.20 -6.40 7.57
CA HIS A 74 -2.91 -7.66 7.32
C HIS A 74 -3.99 -7.94 8.38
N ARG A 75 -3.72 -7.71 9.66
CA ARG A 75 -4.73 -7.83 10.74
C ARG A 75 -5.93 -6.90 10.49
N LEU A 76 -5.66 -5.64 10.16
CA LEU A 76 -6.71 -4.67 9.80
C LEU A 76 -7.58 -5.17 8.64
N LEU A 77 -6.97 -5.72 7.59
CA LEU A 77 -7.72 -6.26 6.45
C LEU A 77 -8.56 -7.50 6.83
N SER A 78 -8.07 -8.33 7.75
CA SER A 78 -8.84 -9.47 8.27
C SER A 78 -10.05 -9.02 9.08
N GLU A 79 -9.87 -8.07 10.02
CA GLU A 79 -10.95 -7.52 10.85
C GLU A 79 -12.06 -6.84 10.06
N LEU A 80 -11.75 -6.31 8.87
CA LEU A 80 -12.72 -5.66 7.97
C LEU A 80 -13.47 -6.64 7.04
N ASN A 81 -13.01 -7.89 6.95
CA ASN A 81 -13.63 -8.92 6.13
C ASN A 81 -14.47 -9.92 6.95
N GLU A 82 -14.50 -9.75 8.28
CA GLU A 82 -15.44 -10.41 9.21
C GLU A 82 -16.72 -9.58 9.38
#